data_AF-A0A643FJ88-F1
#
_entry.id   AF-A0A643FJ88-F1
#
_cell.length_a   1.000
_cell.length_b   1.000
_cell.length_c   1.000
_cell.angle_alpha   90.00
_cell.angle_beta   90.00
_cell.angle_gamma   90.00
#
_symmetry.space_group_name_H-M   'P 1'
#
loop_
_entity.id
_entity.type
_entity.pdbx_description
1 polymer ?
#
loop_
_entity_poly.entity_id
_entity_poly.type
_entity_poly.pdbx_seq_one_letter_code
_entity_poly.pdbx_strand_id
1 'polypeptide(L)'
;MMARRKYLFLDFDGVLHPVSALQSFAMRMPRRAAIQQGRLFRWTQILEELLHGSDVHIIVHSAWRRLVGEPELLEYLGLLAARYCGVTNFELTRWNGIRHAVAQLSLNEGEWCVLDDHASQFPDPLPSEVVLCDPELGIWDASVRNRIRAWAIGEPHQG
;
A
#
# COMPACT_ATOMS: atom_id res chain seq x y z
N MET A 1 -11.41 -21.29 12.65
CA MET A 1 -10.21 -20.47 12.92
C MET A 1 -10.54 -19.07 12.46
N MET A 2 -10.60 -18.08 13.36
CA MET A 2 -10.81 -16.69 12.92
C MET A 2 -9.56 -16.24 12.17
N ALA A 3 -9.73 -15.59 11.01
CA ALA A 3 -8.61 -14.97 10.30
C ALA A 3 -7.91 -13.99 11.25
N ARG A 4 -6.59 -14.05 11.32
CA ARG A 4 -5.81 -13.14 12.17
C ARG A 4 -5.72 -11.79 11.45
N ARG A 5 -6.10 -10.74 12.16
CA ARG A 5 -6.09 -9.37 11.67
C ARG A 5 -4.70 -8.96 11.20
N LYS A 6 -4.61 -8.43 9.99
CA LYS A 6 -3.34 -8.00 9.37
C LYS A 6 -3.43 -6.56 8.85
N TYR A 7 -2.28 -5.89 8.76
CA TYR A 7 -2.19 -4.48 8.34
C TYR A 7 -1.23 -4.29 7.17
N LEU A 8 -1.76 -3.79 6.07
CA LEU A 8 -1.01 -3.40 4.90
C LEU A 8 -0.72 -1.90 4.94
N PHE A 9 0.55 -1.56 5.03
CA PHE A 9 1.03 -0.19 4.84
C PHE A 9 1.21 0.05 3.33
N LEU A 10 0.40 0.95 2.76
CA LEU A 10 0.26 1.10 1.31
C LEU A 10 0.78 2.44 0.79
N ASP A 11 1.74 2.41 -0.14
CA ASP A 11 2.00 3.51 -1.08
C ASP A 11 1.10 3.43 -2.32
N PHE A 12 1.07 4.49 -3.11
CA PHE A 12 0.30 4.56 -4.36
C PHE A 12 1.21 4.63 -5.58
N ASP A 13 2.12 5.60 -5.62
CA ASP A 13 3.05 5.78 -6.73
C ASP A 13 4.02 4.60 -6.77
N GLY A 14 4.19 3.99 -7.94
CA GLY A 14 4.99 2.77 -8.09
C GLY A 14 4.36 1.50 -7.51
N VAL A 15 3.15 1.58 -6.94
CA VAL A 15 2.46 0.43 -6.31
C VAL A 15 1.10 0.15 -6.95
N LEU A 16 0.21 1.15 -7.00
CA LEU A 16 -1.14 1.06 -7.58
C LEU A 16 -1.23 1.64 -9.01
N HIS A 17 -0.15 2.25 -9.46
CA HIS A 17 0.10 2.71 -10.82
C HIS A 17 1.61 2.92 -11.00
N PRO A 18 2.13 2.94 -12.24
CA PRO A 18 3.54 3.20 -12.47
C PRO A 18 3.92 4.63 -12.09
N VAL A 19 5.15 4.87 -11.63
CA VAL A 19 5.65 6.23 -11.35
C VAL A 19 5.55 7.12 -12.60
N SER A 20 5.76 6.56 -13.80
CA SER A 20 5.56 7.27 -15.07
C SER A 20 4.13 7.83 -15.28
N ALA A 21 3.11 7.31 -14.59
CA ALA A 21 1.76 7.87 -14.64
C ALA A 21 1.69 9.31 -14.09
N LEU A 22 2.62 9.70 -13.22
CA LEU A 22 2.74 11.04 -12.65
C LEU A 22 3.12 12.11 -13.69
N GLN A 23 3.61 11.74 -14.87
CA GLN A 23 3.83 12.67 -15.98
C GLN A 23 2.54 13.41 -16.40
N SER A 24 1.37 12.86 -16.07
CA SER A 24 0.08 13.56 -16.24
C SER A 24 0.03 14.91 -15.50
N PHE A 25 0.72 15.05 -14.38
CA PHE A 25 0.81 16.33 -13.65
C PHE A 25 1.70 17.35 -14.37
N ALA A 26 2.75 16.90 -15.05
CA ALA A 26 3.54 17.77 -15.92
C ALA A 26 2.69 18.33 -17.08
N MET A 27 1.68 17.57 -17.52
CA MET A 27 0.67 18.01 -18.50
C MET A 27 -0.47 18.85 -17.89
N ARG A 28 -0.38 19.26 -16.62
CA ARG A 28 -1.41 20.02 -15.88
C ARG A 28 -2.78 19.32 -15.84
N MET A 29 -2.80 17.99 -15.97
CA MET A 29 -4.03 17.21 -15.88
C MET A 29 -4.51 17.16 -14.42
N PRO A 30 -5.81 17.42 -14.14
CA PRO A 30 -6.37 17.21 -12.81
C PRO A 30 -6.30 15.74 -12.39
N ARG A 31 -6.05 15.48 -11.09
CA ARG A 31 -5.99 14.12 -10.50
C ARG A 31 -7.18 13.24 -10.90
N ARG A 32 -8.39 13.76 -10.72
CA ARG A 32 -9.64 13.07 -11.05
C ARG A 32 -9.70 12.66 -12.52
N ALA A 33 -9.24 13.51 -13.43
CA ALA A 33 -9.19 13.19 -14.86
C ALA A 33 -8.17 12.07 -15.14
N ALA A 34 -6.99 12.11 -14.51
CA ALA A 34 -5.99 11.06 -14.66
C ALA A 34 -6.48 9.69 -14.12
N ILE A 35 -7.27 9.68 -13.05
CA ILE A 35 -7.93 8.47 -12.53
C ILE A 35 -9.00 7.97 -13.49
N GLN A 36 -9.88 8.85 -13.98
CA GLN A 36 -10.93 8.50 -14.94
C GLN A 36 -10.38 7.94 -16.26
N GLN A 37 -9.17 8.37 -16.66
CA GLN A 37 -8.46 7.83 -17.83
C GLN A 37 -7.67 6.55 -17.54
N GLY A 38 -7.76 5.99 -16.34
CA GLY A 38 -7.06 4.76 -15.95
C GLY A 38 -5.53 4.91 -15.89
N ARG A 39 -5.03 6.13 -15.65
CA ARG A 39 -3.58 6.37 -15.47
C ARG A 39 -3.16 6.11 -14.03
N LEU A 40 -3.86 6.72 -13.08
CA LEU A 40 -3.62 6.59 -11.64
C LEU A 40 -4.60 5.59 -11.02
N PHE A 41 -4.18 4.91 -9.96
CA PHE A 41 -4.97 3.91 -9.21
C PHE A 41 -5.50 2.75 -10.08
N ARG A 42 -4.89 2.53 -11.25
CA ARG A 42 -5.35 1.57 -12.25
C ARG A 42 -5.21 0.10 -11.83
N TRP A 43 -4.43 -0.18 -10.78
CA TRP A 43 -4.23 -1.52 -10.25
C TRP A 43 -4.92 -1.75 -8.90
N THR A 44 -5.79 -0.83 -8.47
CA THR A 44 -6.58 -0.98 -7.22
C THR A 44 -7.41 -2.27 -7.21
N GLN A 45 -8.03 -2.64 -8.33
CA GLN A 45 -8.80 -3.89 -8.45
C GLN A 45 -7.93 -5.13 -8.23
N ILE A 46 -6.67 -5.11 -8.65
CA ILE A 46 -5.75 -6.24 -8.45
C ILE A 46 -5.48 -6.45 -6.96
N LEU A 47 -5.26 -5.36 -6.21
CA LEU A 47 -5.07 -5.46 -4.77
C LEU A 47 -6.36 -5.91 -4.07
N GLU A 48 -7.52 -5.45 -4.53
CA GLU A 48 -8.83 -5.86 -3.98
C GLU A 48 -9.02 -7.38 -4.12
N GLU A 49 -8.80 -7.93 -5.32
CA GLU A 49 -8.87 -9.36 -5.60
C GLU A 49 -7.87 -10.17 -4.76
N LEU A 50 -6.64 -9.67 -4.58
CA LEU A 50 -5.61 -10.35 -3.78
C LEU A 50 -5.97 -10.43 -2.30
N LEU A 51 -6.67 -9.42 -1.79
CA LEU A 51 -7.09 -9.37 -0.39
C LEU A 51 -8.47 -10.00 -0.17
N HIS A 52 -9.13 -10.48 -1.22
CA HIS A 52 -10.44 -11.10 -1.13
C HIS A 52 -10.43 -12.28 -0.14
N GLY A 53 -11.40 -12.30 0.78
CA GLY A 53 -11.49 -13.30 1.85
C GLY A 53 -10.47 -13.19 2.99
N SER A 54 -9.54 -12.23 2.94
CA SER A 54 -8.58 -11.96 4.03
C SER A 54 -9.04 -10.83 4.96
N ASP A 55 -8.62 -10.89 6.22
CA ASP A 55 -8.83 -9.84 7.23
C ASP A 55 -7.65 -8.85 7.26
N VAL A 56 -7.41 -8.23 6.10
CA VAL A 56 -6.37 -7.21 5.91
C VAL A 56 -7.01 -5.81 5.93
N HIS A 57 -6.44 -4.95 6.79
CA HIS A 57 -6.71 -3.53 6.88
C HIS A 57 -5.60 -2.72 6.21
N ILE A 58 -5.91 -1.51 5.73
CA ILE A 58 -5.00 -0.66 4.96
C ILE A 58 -4.70 0.62 5.73
N ILE A 59 -3.42 0.87 5.98
CA ILE A 59 -2.89 2.15 6.46
C ILE A 59 -2.13 2.80 5.31
N VAL A 60 -2.56 3.98 4.89
CA VAL A 60 -1.90 4.69 3.78
C VAL A 60 -0.65 5.41 4.32
N HIS A 61 0.52 5.07 3.78
CA HIS A 61 1.78 5.78 4.10
C HIS A 61 2.28 6.68 2.94
N SER A 62 1.51 6.76 1.87
CA SER A 62 1.83 7.51 0.65
C SER A 62 1.97 9.03 0.88
N ALA A 63 2.79 9.69 0.05
CA ALA A 63 2.90 11.15 0.02
C ALA A 63 1.55 11.84 -0.26
N TRP A 64 0.62 11.13 -0.90
CA TRP A 64 -0.74 11.59 -1.19
C TRP A 64 -1.53 12.02 0.05
N ARG A 65 -1.22 11.47 1.24
CA ARG A 65 -1.85 11.90 2.51
C ARG A 65 -1.59 13.38 2.88
N ARG A 66 -0.61 14.02 2.24
CA ARG A 66 -0.35 15.47 2.36
C ARG A 66 -1.07 16.30 1.31
N LEU A 67 -1.52 15.68 0.22
CA LEU A 67 -2.03 16.36 -0.97
C LEU A 67 -3.55 16.42 -0.99
N VAL A 68 -4.21 15.51 -0.29
CA VAL A 68 -5.66 15.30 -0.31
C VAL A 68 -6.17 14.88 1.06
N GLY A 69 -7.43 15.19 1.34
CA GLY A 69 -8.09 14.78 2.58
C GLY A 69 -8.55 13.32 2.54
N GLU A 70 -8.96 12.80 3.70
CA GLU A 70 -9.49 11.44 3.83
C GLU A 70 -10.65 11.12 2.86
N PRO A 71 -11.66 12.00 2.63
CA PRO A 71 -12.73 11.70 1.68
C PRO A 71 -12.23 11.43 0.26
N GLU A 72 -11.21 12.17 -0.19
CA GLU A 72 -10.61 11.99 -1.51
C GLU A 72 -9.75 10.72 -1.56
N LEU A 73 -9.01 10.40 -0.49
CA LEU A 73 -8.27 9.14 -0.40
C LEU A 73 -9.20 7.93 -0.50
N LEU A 74 -10.30 7.93 0.24
CA LEU A 74 -11.30 6.86 0.19
C LEU A 74 -11.92 6.74 -1.21
N GLU A 75 -12.21 7.87 -1.85
CA GLU A 75 -12.70 7.87 -3.24
C GLU A 75 -11.70 7.21 -4.19
N TYR A 76 -10.40 7.54 -4.08
CA TYR A 76 -9.37 6.99 -4.96
C TYR A 76 -9.06 5.51 -4.68
N LEU A 77 -9.21 5.07 -3.43
CA LEU A 77 -9.08 3.66 -3.06
C LEU A 77 -10.23 2.79 -3.61
N GLY A 78 -11.37 3.39 -3.94
CA GLY A 78 -12.54 2.67 -4.47
C GLY A 78 -12.98 1.57 -3.50
N LEU A 79 -13.09 0.32 -3.97
CA LEU A 79 -13.51 -0.81 -3.13
C LEU A 79 -12.56 -1.09 -1.95
N LEU A 80 -11.28 -0.73 -2.06
CA LEU A 80 -10.31 -0.86 -0.97
C LEU A 80 -10.62 0.08 0.20
N ALA A 81 -11.44 1.11 0.01
CA ALA A 81 -11.87 2.02 1.07
C ALA A 81 -12.54 1.29 2.24
N ALA A 82 -13.21 0.15 1.97
CA ALA A 82 -13.81 -0.69 3.02
C ALA A 82 -12.77 -1.30 3.99
N ARG A 83 -11.49 -1.33 3.60
CA ARG A 83 -10.37 -1.84 4.40
C ARG A 83 -9.54 -0.73 5.04
N TYR A 84 -9.77 0.53 4.68
CA TYR A 84 -9.00 1.67 5.18
C TYR A 84 -9.17 1.83 6.69
N CYS A 85 -8.06 2.03 7.40
CA CYS A 85 -8.05 2.28 8.85
C CYS A 85 -7.21 3.50 9.26
N GLY A 86 -6.71 4.28 8.31
CA GLY A 86 -6.02 5.54 8.58
C GLY A 86 -4.82 5.80 7.68
N VAL A 87 -4.05 6.82 8.07
CA VAL A 87 -2.80 7.22 7.43
C VAL A 87 -1.66 7.24 8.45
N THR A 88 -0.42 7.04 8.02
CA THR A 88 0.75 7.25 8.90
C THR A 88 0.97 8.74 9.18
N ASN A 89 1.58 9.06 10.33
CA ASN A 89 1.95 10.43 10.66
C ASN A 89 2.86 11.03 9.58
N PHE A 90 2.42 12.10 8.92
CA PHE A 90 3.17 12.73 7.85
C PHE A 90 4.31 13.61 8.38
N GLU A 91 4.37 13.98 9.64
CA GLU A 91 5.53 14.70 10.19
C GLU A 91 6.77 13.81 10.38
N LEU A 92 6.59 12.48 10.28
CA LEU A 92 7.68 11.51 10.39
C LEU A 92 8.20 11.10 9.00
N THR A 93 9.46 10.63 8.97
CA THR A 93 9.98 9.90 7.82
C THR A 93 9.13 8.67 7.55
N ARG A 94 9.15 8.16 6.32
CA ARG A 94 8.29 7.05 5.90
C ARG A 94 8.41 5.83 6.83
N TRP A 95 9.64 5.37 7.07
CA TRP A 95 9.89 4.26 7.98
C TRP A 95 9.45 4.56 9.43
N ASN A 96 9.77 5.74 9.96
CA ASN A 96 9.41 6.08 11.33
C ASN A 96 7.88 6.22 11.51
N GLY A 97 7.16 6.71 10.51
CA GLY A 97 5.69 6.78 10.50
C GLY A 97 5.05 5.38 10.53
N ILE A 98 5.59 4.45 9.75
CA ILE A 98 5.16 3.03 9.77
C ILE A 98 5.46 2.42 11.14
N ARG A 99 6.69 2.57 11.66
CA ARG A 99 7.08 2.01 12.96
C ARG A 99 6.28 2.59 14.12
N HIS A 100 5.92 3.87 14.05
CA HIS A 100 5.06 4.50 15.03
C HIS A 100 3.66 3.87 15.03
N ALA A 101 3.06 3.67 13.86
CA ALA A 101 1.76 3.00 13.74
C ALA A 101 1.81 1.52 14.19
N VAL A 102 2.87 0.79 13.83
CA VAL A 102 3.12 -0.58 14.31
C VAL A 102 3.15 -0.64 15.84
N ALA A 103 3.84 0.31 16.48
CA ALA A 103 3.90 0.38 17.95
C ALA A 103 2.54 0.74 18.57
N GLN A 104 1.82 1.72 18.01
CA GLN A 104 0.48 2.12 18.48
C GLN A 104 -0.53 0.98 18.41
N LEU A 105 -0.44 0.16 17.37
CA LEU A 105 -1.33 -0.98 17.14
C LEU A 105 -0.82 -2.28 17.79
N SER A 106 0.37 -2.26 18.41
CA SER A 106 1.00 -3.43 19.03
C SER A 106 1.12 -4.64 18.09
N LEU A 107 1.53 -4.39 16.84
CA LEU A 107 1.63 -5.43 15.80
C LEU A 107 2.93 -6.24 15.95
N ASN A 108 2.81 -7.55 15.81
CA ASN A 108 3.93 -8.48 15.81
C ASN A 108 4.43 -8.76 14.38
N GLU A 109 5.57 -9.42 14.28
CA GLU A 109 6.08 -9.95 13.01
C GLU A 109 5.02 -10.82 12.31
N GLY A 110 4.90 -10.65 10.99
CA GLY A 110 3.89 -11.35 10.18
C GLY A 110 2.48 -10.74 10.23
N GLU A 111 2.19 -9.82 11.15
CA GLU A 111 0.88 -9.13 11.22
C GLU A 111 0.80 -7.88 10.35
N TRP A 112 1.92 -7.46 9.78
CA TRP A 112 1.98 -6.29 8.92
C TRP A 112 2.95 -6.48 7.76
N CYS A 113 2.70 -5.73 6.69
CA CYS A 113 3.51 -5.71 5.48
C CYS A 113 3.48 -4.29 4.89
N VAL A 114 4.54 -3.91 4.20
CA VAL A 114 4.66 -2.62 3.49
C VAL A 114 4.75 -2.89 1.99
N LEU A 115 3.94 -2.20 1.19
CA LEU A 115 4.10 -2.09 -0.26
C LEU A 115 4.64 -0.70 -0.60
N ASP A 116 5.78 -0.66 -1.28
CA ASP A 116 6.50 0.57 -1.62
C ASP A 116 7.51 0.31 -2.74
N ASP A 117 7.82 1.31 -3.56
CA ASP A 117 8.82 1.24 -4.64
C ASP A 117 10.15 1.94 -4.29
N HIS A 118 10.18 2.78 -3.26
CA HIS A 118 11.32 3.61 -2.92
C HIS A 118 12.22 3.00 -1.83
N ALA A 119 13.14 2.12 -2.24
CA ALA A 119 14.09 1.45 -1.33
C ALA A 119 14.84 2.41 -0.38
N SER A 120 15.20 3.61 -0.83
CA SER A 120 15.94 4.61 -0.03
C SER A 120 15.15 5.20 1.15
N GLN A 121 13.84 4.94 1.23
CA GLN A 121 12.99 5.36 2.35
C GLN A 121 13.02 4.38 3.53
N PHE A 122 13.74 3.27 3.39
CA PHE A 122 13.83 2.17 4.35
C PHE A 122 15.26 1.95 4.83
N PRO A 123 15.45 1.30 6.01
CA PRO A 123 16.77 0.92 6.50
C PRO A 123 17.51 -0.01 5.53
N ASP A 124 18.84 -0.02 5.66
CA ASP A 124 19.74 -1.01 5.07
C ASP A 124 20.35 -1.86 6.20
N PRO A 125 20.13 -3.20 6.23
CA PRO A 125 19.42 -4.02 5.25
C PRO A 125 17.91 -3.77 5.21
N LEU A 126 17.30 -4.02 4.04
CA LEU A 126 15.86 -3.86 3.82
C LEU A 126 15.06 -4.80 4.75
N PRO A 127 14.11 -4.28 5.54
CA PRO A 127 13.28 -5.11 6.43
C PRO A 127 12.45 -6.14 5.65
N SER A 128 12.24 -7.31 6.25
CA SER A 128 11.52 -8.44 5.61
C SER A 128 10.04 -8.14 5.37
N GLU A 129 9.46 -7.24 6.17
CA GLU A 129 8.08 -6.78 6.03
C GLU A 129 7.88 -5.89 4.80
N VAL A 130 8.96 -5.36 4.22
CA VAL A 130 8.91 -4.51 3.03
C VAL A 130 8.90 -5.37 1.77
N VAL A 131 7.82 -5.24 1.01
CA VAL A 131 7.69 -5.75 -0.35
C VAL A 131 8.03 -4.59 -1.28
N LEU A 132 9.32 -4.50 -1.62
CA LEU A 132 9.82 -3.53 -2.59
C LEU A 132 9.26 -3.85 -3.99
N CYS A 133 8.63 -2.86 -4.59
CA CYS A 133 8.05 -2.93 -5.92
C CYS A 133 9.01 -2.37 -6.97
N ASP A 134 8.97 -2.91 -8.18
CA ASP A 134 9.46 -2.18 -9.34
C ASP A 134 8.54 -0.97 -9.59
N PRO A 135 9.09 0.26 -9.75
CA PRO A 135 8.28 1.49 -9.83
C PRO A 135 7.39 1.56 -11.07
N GLU A 136 7.61 0.75 -12.10
CA GLU A 136 6.81 0.71 -13.32
C GLU A 136 5.88 -0.50 -13.40
N LEU A 137 6.06 -1.50 -12.53
CA LEU A 137 5.20 -2.67 -12.46
C LEU A 137 4.32 -2.68 -11.20
N GLY A 138 4.78 -2.18 -10.05
CA GLY A 138 4.02 -2.22 -8.80
C GLY A 138 3.40 -3.57 -8.52
N ILE A 139 2.11 -3.57 -8.18
CA ILE A 139 1.33 -4.80 -7.95
C ILE A 139 0.97 -5.57 -9.24
N TRP A 140 1.27 -5.01 -10.42
CA TRP A 140 1.23 -5.75 -11.68
C TRP A 140 2.37 -6.78 -11.81
N ASP A 141 3.42 -6.70 -10.99
CA ASP A 141 4.42 -7.77 -10.92
C ASP A 141 3.84 -9.01 -10.20
N ALA A 142 3.93 -10.16 -10.87
CA ALA A 142 3.53 -11.45 -10.30
C ALA A 142 4.31 -11.81 -9.03
N SER A 143 5.58 -11.39 -8.91
CA SER A 143 6.41 -11.63 -7.73
C SER A 143 5.84 -10.92 -6.49
N VAL A 144 5.46 -9.64 -6.65
CA VAL A 144 4.79 -8.82 -5.63
C VAL A 144 3.46 -9.45 -5.23
N ARG A 145 2.63 -9.84 -6.21
CA ARG A 145 1.34 -10.49 -5.94
C ARG A 145 1.49 -11.79 -5.15
N ASN A 146 2.48 -12.61 -5.50
CA ASN A 146 2.72 -13.88 -4.81
C ASN A 146 3.15 -13.64 -3.35
N ARG A 147 4.03 -12.66 -3.10
CA ARG A 147 4.42 -12.27 -1.73
C ARG A 147 3.23 -11.76 -0.91
N ILE A 148 2.41 -10.87 -1.48
CA ILE A 148 1.23 -10.35 -0.79
C ILE A 148 0.20 -11.44 -0.53
N ARG A 149 -0.05 -12.34 -1.48
CA ARG A 149 -0.97 -13.46 -1.30
C ARG A 149 -0.49 -14.40 -0.19
N ALA A 150 0.78 -14.78 -0.20
CA ALA A 150 1.37 -15.64 0.82
C ALA A 150 1.28 -14.99 2.22
N TRP A 151 1.63 -13.70 2.31
CA TRP A 151 1.50 -12.95 3.55
C TRP A 151 0.04 -12.83 4.02
N ALA A 152 -0.91 -12.48 3.14
CA ALA A 152 -2.31 -12.25 3.52
C ALA A 152 -2.99 -13.53 4.03
N ILE A 153 -2.80 -14.65 3.33
CA ILE A 153 -3.39 -15.95 3.70
C ILE A 153 -2.70 -16.52 4.94
N GLY A 154 -1.38 -16.32 5.07
CA GLY A 154 -0.56 -16.93 6.10
C GLY A 154 -0.36 -18.42 5.82
N GLU A 155 0.87 -18.84 5.52
CA GLU A 155 1.23 -20.24 5.68
C GLU A 155 1.12 -20.59 7.18
N PRO A 156 0.40 -21.65 7.57
CA PRO A 156 0.45 -22.12 8.95
C PRO A 156 1.93 -22.42 9.26
N HIS A 157 2.47 -21.75 10.28
CA HIS A 157 3.74 -22.16 10.84
C HIS A 157 3.57 -23.60 11.31
N GLN A 158 4.13 -24.56 10.56
CA GLN A 158 4.35 -25.89 11.07
C GLN A 158 5.46 -25.74 12.11
N GLY A 159 5.06 -25.79 13.39
CA GLY A 159 5.98 -25.95 14.50
C GLY A 159 6.62 -27.32 14.52
#